data_AF-A0A952RSY3-F1
#
_entry.id   AF-A0A952RSY3-F1
#
_cell.length_a   1.000
_cell.length_b   1.000
_cell.length_c   1.000
_cell.angle_alpha   90.00
_cell.angle_beta   90.00
_cell.angle_gamma   90.00
#
_symmetry.space_group_name_H-M   'P 1'
#
loop_
_entity.id
_entity.type
_entity.pdbx_description
1 polymer ?
#
loop_
_entity_poly.entity_id
_entity_poly.type
_entity_poly.pdbx_seq_one_letter_code
_entity_poly.pdbx_strand_id
1 'polypeptide(L)'
;MLDIPLGRVTAERLADASMEAQLPYDASVPPRRASLNAQFRAELRCALGALDQALEALRVSTEQGLIDVLWLERCPLLDPIRPRPEFQQLSSRVTDRAQRVSATIATRFTRADF
;
A
#
# COMPACT_ATOMS: atom_id res chain seq x y z
N MET A 1 12.48 2.37 24.49
CA MET A 1 11.22 2.92 23.97
C MET A 1 11.60 4.14 23.14
N LEU A 2 11.71 3.98 21.83
CA LEU A 2 12.14 5.06 20.95
C LEU A 2 10.94 5.98 20.71
N ASP A 3 10.89 7.10 21.43
CA ASP A 3 10.03 8.24 21.14
C ASP A 3 10.56 8.93 19.88
N ILE A 4 10.21 8.37 18.72
CA ILE A 4 10.34 9.09 17.45
C ILE A 4 9.04 9.89 17.33
N PRO A 5 9.06 11.22 17.47
CA PRO A 5 7.89 12.01 17.18
C PRO A 5 7.64 11.89 15.68
N LEU A 6 6.71 11.03 15.28
CA LEU A 6 6.10 11.08 13.95
C LEU A 6 5.43 12.45 13.89
N GLY A 7 6.14 13.43 13.35
CA GLY A 7 5.79 14.85 13.43
C GLY A 7 4.33 15.07 13.09
N ARG A 8 3.68 16.01 13.78
CA ARG A 8 2.30 16.40 13.45
C ARG A 8 2.25 16.75 11.98
N VAL A 9 1.61 15.89 11.21
CA VAL A 9 1.37 16.16 9.81
C VAL A 9 0.26 17.19 9.75
N THR A 10 0.60 18.44 9.43
CA THR A 10 -0.39 19.50 9.23
C THR A 10 -1.09 19.30 7.89
N ALA A 11 -2.35 19.72 7.78
CA ALA A 11 -3.09 19.68 6.53
C ALA A 11 -2.32 20.38 5.37
N GLU A 12 -1.55 21.44 5.68
CA GLU A 12 -0.67 22.13 4.72
C GLU A 12 0.46 21.24 4.15
N ARG A 13 1.08 20.37 4.97
CA ARG A 13 2.11 19.43 4.49
C ARG A 13 1.53 18.26 3.70
N LEU A 14 0.21 18.09 3.75
CA LEU A 14 -0.55 17.08 3.01
C LEU A 14 -1.30 17.65 1.80
N ALA A 15 -1.05 18.92 1.44
CA ALA A 15 -1.51 19.42 0.16
C ALA A 15 -1.08 18.47 -0.96
N ASP A 16 -1.99 18.14 -1.88
CA ASP A 16 -1.79 17.10 -2.90
C ASP A 16 -0.46 17.25 -3.65
N ALA A 17 -0.07 18.48 -4.00
CA ALA A 17 1.21 18.76 -4.66
C ALA A 17 2.45 18.41 -3.80
N SER A 18 2.39 18.60 -2.48
CA SER A 18 3.49 18.25 -1.57
C SER A 18 3.61 16.74 -1.41
N MET A 19 2.46 16.06 -1.30
CA MET A 19 2.40 14.59 -1.28
C MET A 19 2.93 14.01 -2.59
N GLU A 20 2.63 14.65 -3.72
CA GLU A 20 3.08 14.20 -5.02
C GLU A 20 4.60 14.22 -5.15
N ALA A 21 5.22 15.33 -4.74
CA ALA A 21 6.67 15.49 -4.76
C ALA A 21 7.41 14.56 -3.79
N GLN A 22 6.85 14.30 -2.61
CA GLN A 22 7.51 13.49 -1.57
C GLN A 22 7.36 11.98 -1.80
N LEU A 23 6.24 11.55 -2.38
CA LEU A 23 5.89 10.14 -2.53
C LEU A 23 5.63 9.78 -4.00
N PRO A 24 6.54 10.05 -4.96
CA PRO A 24 6.30 9.78 -6.37
C PRO A 24 6.05 8.28 -6.62
N TYR A 25 5.10 7.94 -7.48
CA TYR A 25 4.85 6.56 -7.91
C TYR A 25 4.76 6.41 -9.43
N ASP A 26 5.21 7.43 -10.17
CA ASP A 26 5.30 7.40 -11.62
C ASP A 26 6.52 6.59 -12.09
N ALA A 27 6.76 6.57 -13.41
CA ALA A 27 7.82 5.79 -14.03
C ALA A 27 9.26 6.21 -13.63
N SER A 28 9.43 7.35 -12.94
CA SER A 28 10.74 7.79 -12.44
C SER A 28 11.26 6.95 -11.27
N VAL A 29 10.40 6.15 -10.62
CA VAL A 29 10.78 5.32 -9.47
C VAL A 29 10.65 3.81 -9.76
N PRO A 30 11.53 2.97 -9.19
CA PRO A 30 11.42 1.52 -9.34
C PRO A 30 10.05 0.98 -8.83
N PRO A 31 9.47 -0.06 -9.45
CA PRO A 31 8.12 -0.56 -9.13
C PRO A 31 7.88 -0.83 -7.64
N ARG A 32 8.85 -1.43 -6.95
CA ARG A 32 8.76 -1.68 -5.50
C ARG A 32 8.66 -0.39 -4.69
N ARG A 33 9.42 0.66 -5.07
CA ARG A 33 9.34 1.99 -4.44
C ARG A 33 8.02 2.66 -4.76
N ALA A 34 7.57 2.59 -6.02
CA ALA A 34 6.27 3.12 -6.45
C ALA A 34 5.12 2.49 -5.65
N SER A 35 5.12 1.17 -5.48
CA SER A 35 4.13 0.44 -4.68
C SER A 35 4.11 0.90 -3.22
N LEU A 36 5.29 1.07 -2.60
CA LEU A 36 5.40 1.56 -1.22
C LEU A 36 4.90 3.00 -1.07
N ASN A 37 5.30 3.89 -2.00
CA ASN A 37 4.85 5.28 -1.99
C ASN A 37 3.32 5.38 -2.17
N ALA A 38 2.75 4.53 -3.02
CA ALA A 38 1.32 4.42 -3.21
C ALA A 38 0.58 3.91 -1.95
N GLN A 39 1.18 3.00 -1.16
CA GLN A 39 0.62 2.60 0.15
C GLN A 39 0.54 3.78 1.10
N PHE A 40 1.62 4.56 1.25
CA PHE A 40 1.62 5.75 2.10
C PHE A 40 0.60 6.80 1.64
N ARG A 41 0.48 7.01 0.33
CA ARG A 41 -0.55 7.92 -0.20
C ARG A 41 -1.96 7.43 0.10
N ALA A 42 -2.22 6.12 0.01
CA ALA A 42 -3.52 5.55 0.36
C ALA A 42 -3.87 5.78 1.84
N GLU A 43 -2.91 5.55 2.74
CA GLU A 43 -3.06 5.81 4.18
C GLU A 43 -3.35 7.28 4.48
N LEU A 44 -2.52 8.19 3.93
CA LEU A 44 -2.65 9.63 4.13
C LEU A 44 -3.97 10.15 3.59
N ARG A 45 -4.39 9.70 2.40
CA ARG A 45 -5.66 10.11 1.79
C ARG A 45 -6.86 9.60 2.58
N CYS A 46 -6.81 8.38 3.12
CA CYS A 46 -7.86 7.93 4.03
C CYS A 46 -7.92 8.78 5.30
N ALA A 47 -6.76 9.11 5.89
CA ALA A 47 -6.68 9.97 7.07
C ALA A 47 -7.26 11.38 6.83
N LEU A 48 -7.20 11.87 5.59
CA LEU A 48 -7.75 13.15 5.15
C LEU A 48 -9.21 13.07 4.68
N GLY A 49 -9.82 11.89 4.63
CA GLY A 49 -11.17 11.68 4.08
C GLY A 49 -11.25 11.70 2.56
N ALA A 50 -10.11 11.72 1.85
CA ALA A 50 -10.01 11.70 0.40
C ALA A 50 -10.13 10.26 -0.17
N LEU A 51 -11.27 9.63 0.06
CA LEU A 51 -11.45 8.17 -0.10
C LEU A 51 -11.25 7.67 -1.54
N ASP A 52 -11.74 8.41 -2.54
CA ASP A 52 -11.63 7.99 -3.94
C ASP A 52 -10.17 8.09 -4.42
N GLN A 53 -9.45 9.13 -3.99
CA GLN A 53 -8.01 9.24 -4.25
C GLN A 53 -7.20 8.17 -3.50
N ALA A 54 -7.68 7.72 -2.33
CA ALA A 54 -7.07 6.63 -1.59
C ALA A 54 -7.22 5.28 -2.32
N LEU A 55 -8.42 5.00 -2.86
CA LEU A 55 -8.66 3.84 -3.71
C LEU A 55 -7.80 3.86 -4.96
N GLU A 56 -7.63 5.03 -5.58
CA GLU A 56 -6.74 5.17 -6.74
C GLU A 56 -5.28 4.87 -6.38
N ALA A 57 -4.79 5.37 -5.24
CA ALA A 57 -3.46 5.02 -4.75
C ALA A 57 -3.32 3.52 -4.48
N LEU A 58 -4.34 2.88 -3.90
CA LEU A 58 -4.35 1.42 -3.69
C LEU A 58 -4.33 0.65 -5.02
N ARG A 59 -5.07 1.12 -6.04
CA ARG A 59 -5.04 0.56 -7.40
C ARG A 59 -3.63 0.61 -7.98
N VAL A 60 -2.98 1.78 -7.91
CA VAL A 60 -1.59 1.95 -8.34
C VAL A 60 -0.66 0.99 -7.60
N SER A 61 -0.76 0.91 -6.27
CA SER A 61 0.07 -0.03 -5.49
C SER A 61 -0.14 -1.49 -5.93
N THR A 62 -1.39 -1.87 -6.18
CA THR A 62 -1.77 -3.20 -6.65
C THR A 62 -1.17 -3.51 -8.03
N GLU A 63 -1.12 -2.53 -8.94
CA GLU A 63 -0.51 -2.66 -10.26
C GLU A 63 1.00 -2.74 -10.21
N GLN A 64 1.62 -2.04 -9.26
CA GLN A 64 3.06 -2.08 -9.01
C GLN A 64 3.53 -3.34 -8.25
N GLY A 65 2.62 -4.30 -8.03
CA GLY A 65 2.97 -5.63 -7.53
C GLY A 65 2.86 -5.80 -6.01
N LEU A 66 2.00 -5.03 -5.32
CA LEU A 66 1.73 -5.18 -3.89
C LEU A 66 1.47 -6.65 -3.48
N ILE A 67 2.12 -7.10 -2.41
CA ILE A 67 1.96 -8.45 -1.82
C ILE A 67 1.64 -8.43 -0.32
N ASP A 68 1.63 -7.25 0.30
CA ASP A 68 1.45 -7.12 1.74
C ASP A 68 -0.04 -7.22 2.11
N VAL A 69 -0.51 -8.47 2.27
CA VAL A 69 -1.89 -8.77 2.68
C VAL A 69 -2.14 -8.31 4.12
N LEU A 70 -1.14 -8.43 5.00
CA LEU A 70 -1.28 -8.05 6.40
C LEU A 70 -1.55 -6.55 6.53
N TRP A 71 -0.78 -5.73 5.82
CA TRP A 71 -1.03 -4.28 5.73
C TRP A 71 -2.45 -4.00 5.25
N LEU A 72 -2.87 -4.63 4.15
CA LEU A 72 -4.19 -4.40 3.56
C LEU A 72 -5.33 -4.77 4.52
N GLU A 73 -5.16 -5.86 5.29
CA GLU A 73 -6.16 -6.37 6.22
C GLU A 73 -6.10 -5.76 7.62
N ARG A 74 -4.99 -5.14 8.04
CA ARG A 74 -4.81 -4.70 9.43
C ARG A 74 -4.45 -3.23 9.58
N CYS A 75 -4.17 -2.51 8.50
CA CYS A 75 -3.96 -1.07 8.58
C CYS A 75 -5.29 -0.39 8.94
N PRO A 76 -5.38 0.29 10.11
CA PRO A 76 -6.61 0.95 10.56
C PRO A 76 -6.94 2.17 9.71
N LEU A 77 -5.93 2.79 9.08
CA LEU A 77 -6.16 3.93 8.19
C LEU A 77 -6.96 3.54 6.95
N LEU A 78 -6.98 2.27 6.55
CA LEU A 78 -7.77 1.82 5.39
C LEU A 78 -9.23 1.51 5.74
N ASP A 79 -9.61 1.52 7.02
CA ASP A 79 -10.98 1.20 7.46
C ASP A 79 -12.08 1.96 6.70
N PRO A 80 -11.93 3.26 6.38
CA PRO A 80 -12.93 4.01 5.61
C PRO A 80 -13.19 3.47 4.19
N ILE A 81 -12.21 2.82 3.56
CA ILE A 81 -12.33 2.29 2.20
C ILE A 81 -12.61 0.79 2.14
N ARG A 82 -12.43 0.03 3.23
CA ARG A 82 -12.69 -1.42 3.27
C ARG A 82 -14.08 -1.85 2.80
N PRO A 83 -15.19 -1.15 3.15
CA PRO A 83 -16.52 -1.55 2.71
C PRO A 83 -16.76 -1.33 1.20
N ARG A 84 -15.86 -0.62 0.51
CA ARG A 84 -16.01 -0.29 -0.91
C ARG A 84 -15.79 -1.56 -1.78
N PRO A 85 -16.64 -1.83 -2.78
CA PRO A 85 -16.47 -2.98 -3.68
C PRO A 85 -15.10 -2.99 -4.39
N GLU A 86 -14.58 -1.82 -4.76
CA GLU A 86 -13.28 -1.64 -5.40
C GLU A 86 -12.16 -2.14 -4.51
N PHE A 87 -12.23 -1.86 -3.20
CA PHE A 87 -11.26 -2.36 -2.23
C PHE A 87 -11.25 -3.89 -2.21
N GLN A 88 -12.42 -4.52 -2.19
CA GLN A 88 -12.54 -5.98 -2.17
C GLN A 88 -11.93 -6.62 -3.43
N GLN A 89 -12.16 -6.02 -4.60
CA GLN A 89 -11.55 -6.49 -5.85
C GLN A 89 -10.03 -6.38 -5.83
N LEU A 90 -9.49 -5.24 -5.35
CA LEU A 90 -8.06 -5.03 -5.22
C LEU A 90 -7.44 -6.00 -4.20
N SER A 91 -8.13 -6.23 -3.07
CA SER A 91 -7.70 -7.16 -2.02
C SER A 91 -7.60 -8.60 -2.50
N SER A 92 -8.58 -9.08 -3.28
CA SER A 92 -8.51 -10.41 -3.89
C SER A 92 -7.26 -10.55 -4.76
N ARG A 93 -6.97 -9.55 -5.61
CA ARG A 93 -5.79 -9.57 -6.50
C ARG A 93 -4.47 -9.62 -5.74
N VAL A 94 -4.37 -8.87 -4.64
CA VAL A 94 -3.18 -8.86 -3.77
C VAL A 94 -3.02 -10.20 -3.07
N THR A 95 -4.12 -10.75 -2.54
CA THR A 95 -4.15 -12.05 -1.85
C THR A 95 -3.70 -13.18 -2.78
N ASP A 96 -4.26 -13.25 -3.99
CA ASP A 96 -3.88 -14.25 -4.99
C ASP A 96 -2.39 -14.16 -5.34
N ARG A 97 -1.86 -12.94 -5.45
CA ARG A 97 -0.43 -12.71 -5.73
C ARG A 97 0.43 -13.18 -4.56
N ALA A 98 0.08 -12.81 -3.33
CA ALA A 98 0.81 -13.21 -2.14
C ALA A 98 0.84 -14.74 -1.98
N GLN A 99 -0.29 -15.42 -2.23
CA GLN A 99 -0.36 -16.88 -2.23
C GLN A 99 0.60 -17.51 -3.24
N ARG A 100 0.69 -17.00 -4.47
CA ARG A 100 1.66 -17.49 -5.47
C ARG A 100 3.11 -17.31 -5.02
N VAL A 101 3.43 -16.18 -4.41
CA VAL A 101 4.77 -15.92 -3.85
C VAL A 101 5.09 -16.90 -2.72
N SER A 102 4.18 -17.06 -1.75
CA SER A 102 4.38 -17.98 -0.63
C SER A 102 4.51 -19.44 -1.07
N ALA A 103 3.69 -19.89 -2.02
CA ALA A 103 3.80 -21.25 -2.58
C ALA A 103 5.14 -21.47 -3.30
N THR A 104 5.62 -20.46 -4.05
CA THR A 104 6.93 -20.51 -4.72
C THR A 104 8.06 -20.61 -3.71
N ILE A 105 7.99 -19.80 -2.65
CA ILE A 105 8.95 -19.78 -1.55
C ILE A 105 8.98 -21.14 -0.86
N ALA A 106 7.83 -21.67 -0.46
CA ALA A 106 7.72 -22.98 0.18
C ALA A 106 8.36 -24.09 -0.67
N THR A 107 8.05 -24.12 -1.97
CA THR A 107 8.61 -25.12 -2.90
C THR A 107 10.14 -25.03 -3.03
N ARG A 108 10.70 -23.81 -3.02
CA ARG A 108 12.16 -23.61 -3.07
C ARG A 108 12.84 -24.14 -1.81
N PHE A 109 12.23 -23.93 -0.65
CA PHE A 109 12.78 -24.39 0.61
C PHE A 109 12.61 -25.90 0.82
N THR A 110 11.55 -26.54 0.30
CA THR A 110 11.42 -28.01 0.30
C THR A 110 12.39 -28.71 -0.67
N ARG A 111 12.81 -28.06 -1.76
CA ARG A 111 13.85 -28.59 -2.67
C ARG A 111 15.28 -28.34 -2.18
N ALA A 112 15.45 -27.63 -1.07
CA ALA A 112 16.74 -27.30 -0.48
C ALA A 112 17.03 -28.11 0.81
N ASP A 113 16.28 -29.18 1.07
CA ASP A 113 16.60 -30.14 2.12
C ASP A 113 17.65 -31.14 1.59
N PHE A 114 18.89 -30.98 2.08
CA PHE A 114 20.06 -31.87 2.12
C PHE A 114 20.19 -33.03 1.11
#